data_AF-A0A9R0RNY6-F1
#
_entry.id   AF-A0A9R0RNY6-F1
#
_cell.length_a   1.000
_cell.length_b   1.000
_cell.length_c   1.000
_cell.angle_alpha   90.00
_cell.angle_beta   90.00
_cell.angle_gamma   90.00
#
_symmetry.space_group_name_H-M   'P 1'
#
loop_
_entity.id
_entity.type
_entity.pdbx_description
1 polymer ?
#
loop_
_entity_poly.entity_id
_entity_poly.type
_entity_poly.pdbx_seq_one_letter_code
_entity_poly.pdbx_strand_id
1 'polypeptide(L)'
;MSVSMTQKTVVLYPSLGVGHLNPMVELANVFLRLGQAVVIAVVNPPDKDAVSEDAMARLSTANPAITFRRLPVPSCGKDHYSHPVLRTIDVLRAANPSLREFLRTLPAVDALVVDMFCVDALDVAAELDIPAYFFFASAVGDLAIMLHLPYYYPAAPCSFKDMGKTVLRFPGVPPIRAVDMSTTMLDRESDIAKERLRHYTRMPRARGFLTNSFDWLEARALEALRGFVVKNWAPQAEVLRHGAVGAFVTHCGWNSVLEGIVSGVPMICWPLYAEQRMNKVHVVEEMKVGVAVEGYEEGLVKAEEVAAKVRLVMASEEGSKLREKLVAAKEMAAAAVEDGGSSDVAFHEFLMDLEKCRSEKSGEKSM
;
A
#
# COMPACT_ATOMS: atom_id res chain seq x y z
N MET A 1 35.54 13.02 -1.81
CA MET A 1 34.58 13.90 -2.52
C MET A 1 33.25 13.78 -1.78
N SER A 2 32.88 14.74 -0.93
CA SER A 2 31.55 14.72 -0.33
C SER A 2 30.57 15.16 -1.40
N VAL A 3 29.65 14.27 -1.77
CA VAL A 3 28.47 14.67 -2.53
C VAL A 3 27.70 15.60 -1.59
N SER A 4 27.71 16.90 -1.88
CA SER A 4 26.81 17.84 -1.23
C SER A 4 25.39 17.37 -1.52
N MET A 5 24.75 16.71 -0.56
CA MET A 5 23.33 16.41 -0.68
C MET A 5 22.59 17.75 -0.70
N THR A 6 21.86 18.02 -1.77
CA THR A 6 20.96 19.17 -1.84
C THR A 6 20.02 19.11 -0.64
N GLN A 7 19.97 20.17 0.15
CA GLN A 7 19.06 20.28 1.29
C GLN A 7 17.62 20.10 0.82
N LYS A 8 16.91 19.17 1.47
CA LYS A 8 15.50 18.86 1.23
C LYS A 8 14.62 19.58 2.25
N THR A 9 13.42 19.95 1.84
CA THR A 9 12.41 20.56 2.70
C THR A 9 11.34 19.53 3.06
N VAL A 10 11.22 19.24 4.35
CA VAL A 10 10.24 18.29 4.89
C VAL A 10 9.21 19.05 5.74
N VAL A 11 7.92 18.81 5.46
CA VAL A 11 6.83 19.35 6.29
C VAL A 11 6.28 18.24 7.18
N LEU A 12 6.28 18.45 8.49
CA LEU A 12 5.68 17.54 9.46
C LEU A 12 4.28 18.04 9.84
N TYR A 13 3.31 17.14 9.84
CA TYR A 13 1.90 17.46 10.10
C TYR A 13 1.34 16.59 11.25
N PRO A 14 1.58 17.00 12.51
CA PRO A 14 1.08 16.29 13.70
C PRO A 14 -0.45 16.34 13.82
N SER A 15 -1.00 15.32 14.48
CA SER A 15 -2.36 15.36 15.03
C SER A 15 -2.46 16.30 16.24
N LEU A 16 -3.69 16.55 16.71
CA LEU A 16 -3.94 17.33 17.92
C LEU A 16 -3.41 16.61 19.17
N GLY A 17 -2.91 17.39 20.12
CA GLY A 17 -2.47 16.91 21.43
C GLY A 17 -0.95 16.72 21.56
N VAL A 18 -0.46 16.95 22.79
CA VAL A 18 0.97 16.96 23.11
C VAL A 18 1.67 15.62 22.81
N GLY A 19 0.93 14.50 22.95
CA GLY A 19 1.44 13.15 22.65
C GLY A 19 1.80 12.93 21.18
N HIS A 20 1.23 13.71 20.25
CA HIS A 20 1.55 13.67 18.82
C HIS A 20 2.60 14.71 18.44
N LEU A 21 2.52 15.89 19.06
CA LEU A 21 3.43 16.98 18.78
C LEU A 21 4.86 16.72 19.28
N ASN A 22 5.03 16.21 20.51
CA ASN A 22 6.37 15.95 21.07
C ASN A 22 7.20 15.01 20.18
N PRO A 23 6.70 13.82 19.77
CA PRO A 23 7.44 12.95 18.86
C PRO A 23 7.75 13.59 17.50
N MET A 24 6.86 14.43 16.98
CA MET A 24 7.11 15.17 15.73
C MET A 24 8.23 16.22 15.88
N VAL A 25 8.34 16.88 17.03
CA VAL A 25 9.47 17.78 17.33
C VAL A 25 10.78 17.01 17.39
N GLU A 26 10.80 15.84 18.04
CA GLU A 26 11.99 14.98 18.06
C GLU A 26 12.39 14.51 16.67
N LEU A 27 11.41 14.13 15.83
CA LEU A 27 11.64 13.78 14.44
C LEU A 27 12.18 14.97 13.62
N ALA A 28 11.65 16.18 13.83
CA ALA A 28 12.19 17.39 13.20
C ALA A 28 13.67 17.62 13.57
N ASN A 29 14.03 17.41 14.83
CA ASN A 29 15.42 17.51 15.27
C ASN A 29 16.32 16.46 14.59
N VAL A 30 15.81 15.26 14.27
CA VAL A 30 16.54 14.28 13.44
C VAL A 30 16.81 14.84 12.04
N PHE A 31 15.79 15.39 11.36
CA PHE A 31 15.95 15.97 10.03
C PHE A 31 16.96 17.13 10.02
N LEU A 32 16.89 18.02 11.02
CA LEU A 32 17.85 19.14 11.16
C LEU A 32 19.28 18.65 11.34
N ARG A 33 19.51 17.63 12.18
CA ARG A 33 20.84 17.02 12.37
C ARG A 33 21.40 16.41 11.08
N LEU A 34 20.53 15.97 10.18
CA LEU A 34 20.88 15.45 8.86
C LEU A 34 20.99 16.55 7.80
N GLY A 35 20.97 17.83 8.20
CA GLY A 35 21.13 18.98 7.31
C GLY A 35 19.91 19.32 6.47
N GLN A 36 18.73 18.76 6.79
CA GLN A 36 17.48 19.01 6.05
C GLN A 36 16.70 20.18 6.65
N ALA A 37 15.96 20.90 5.82
CA ALA A 37 15.05 21.95 6.28
C ALA A 37 13.73 21.31 6.75
N VAL A 38 13.20 21.78 7.88
CA VAL A 38 11.96 21.23 8.46
C VAL A 38 11.00 22.33 8.90
N VAL A 39 9.72 22.12 8.61
CA VAL A 39 8.62 22.95 9.12
C VAL A 39 7.59 22.03 9.76
N ILE A 40 7.13 22.38 10.97
CA ILE A 40 6.01 21.68 11.61
C ILE A 40 4.74 22.50 11.42
N ALA A 41 3.81 21.97 10.63
CA ALA A 41 2.51 22.55 10.39
C ALA A 41 1.52 22.05 11.46
N VAL A 42 1.21 22.89 12.45
CA VAL A 42 0.35 22.53 13.59
C VAL A 42 -1.03 23.12 13.40
N VAL A 43 -2.05 22.27 13.50
CA VAL A 43 -3.45 22.71 13.47
C VAL A 43 -3.77 23.49 14.74
N ASN A 44 -4.34 24.69 14.59
CA ASN A 44 -4.83 25.48 15.71
C ASN A 44 -6.22 24.95 16.12
N PRO A 45 -6.36 24.28 17.29
CA PRO A 45 -7.63 23.71 17.68
C PRO A 45 -8.68 24.81 17.92
N PRO A 46 -9.92 24.63 17.44
CA PRO A 46 -10.95 25.67 17.46
C PRO A 46 -11.38 26.08 18.88
N ASP A 47 -11.23 25.19 19.86
CA ASP A 47 -11.63 25.44 21.26
C ASP A 47 -10.55 26.16 22.10
N LYS A 48 -9.38 26.48 21.52
CA LYS A 48 -8.25 27.13 22.21
C LYS A 48 -7.89 26.45 23.54
N ASP A 49 -7.56 25.15 23.46
CA ASP A 49 -7.08 24.38 24.60
C ASP A 49 -5.77 24.98 25.15
N ALA A 50 -5.80 25.47 26.39
CA ALA A 50 -4.67 26.14 27.03
C ALA A 50 -3.45 25.20 27.17
N VAL A 51 -3.67 23.90 27.39
CA VAL A 51 -2.58 22.92 27.54
C VAL A 51 -1.81 22.77 26.22
N SER A 52 -2.51 22.65 25.11
CA SER A 52 -1.91 22.57 23.78
C SER A 52 -1.20 23.86 23.38
N GLU A 53 -1.77 25.02 23.71
CA GLU A 53 -1.15 26.34 23.47
C GLU A 53 0.15 26.52 24.27
N ASP A 54 0.14 26.22 25.57
CA ASP A 54 1.32 26.29 26.42
C ASP A 54 2.40 25.31 25.96
N ALA A 55 2.02 24.08 25.58
CA ALA A 55 2.95 23.10 25.03
C ALA A 55 3.60 23.61 23.74
N MET A 56 2.82 24.18 22.82
CA MET A 56 3.31 24.78 21.58
C MET A 56 4.30 25.92 21.84
N ALA A 57 3.96 26.84 22.74
CA ALA A 57 4.83 27.97 23.09
C ALA A 57 6.17 27.49 23.68
N ARG A 58 6.12 26.53 24.62
CA ARG A 58 7.32 25.93 25.22
C ARG A 58 8.18 25.22 24.17
N LEU A 59 7.59 24.39 23.32
CA LEU A 59 8.32 23.63 22.30
C LEU A 59 8.94 24.55 21.24
N SER A 60 8.22 25.59 20.81
CA SER A 60 8.76 26.59 19.89
C SER A 60 9.94 27.36 20.49
N THR A 61 9.87 27.67 21.79
CA THR A 61 10.96 28.37 22.50
C THR A 61 12.18 27.46 22.68
N ALA A 62 11.95 26.18 23.02
CA ALA A 62 13.02 25.20 23.22
C ALA A 62 13.70 24.76 21.92
N ASN A 63 13.04 24.92 20.76
CA ASN A 63 13.53 24.48 19.45
C ASN A 63 13.54 25.63 18.43
N PRO A 64 14.40 26.66 18.61
CA PRO A 64 14.39 27.85 17.77
C PRO A 64 14.80 27.59 16.31
N ALA A 65 15.43 26.44 16.03
CA ALA A 65 15.79 26.02 14.66
C ALA A 65 14.60 25.40 13.89
N ILE A 66 13.49 25.09 14.57
CA ILE A 66 12.29 24.53 13.95
C ILE A 66 11.30 25.67 13.68
N THR A 67 10.83 25.77 12.44
CA THR A 67 9.72 26.66 12.12
C THR A 67 8.39 25.98 12.45
N PHE A 68 7.59 26.60 13.32
CA PHE A 68 6.23 26.15 13.61
C PHE A 68 5.22 27.01 12.86
N ARG A 69 4.45 26.40 11.96
CA ARG A 69 3.37 27.06 11.23
C ARG A 69 2.02 26.68 11.83
N ARG A 70 1.31 27.65 12.39
CA ARG A 70 -0.07 27.45 12.85
C ARG A 70 -1.03 27.49 11.66
N LEU A 71 -1.87 26.47 11.53
CA LEU A 71 -2.88 26.37 10.49
C LEU A 71 -4.26 26.67 11.08
N PRO A 72 -4.98 27.69 10.59
CA PRO A 72 -6.32 28.00 11.06
C PRO A 72 -7.30 26.92 10.62
N VAL A 73 -8.31 26.66 11.45
CA VAL A 73 -9.45 25.79 11.14
C VAL A 73 -10.72 26.60 11.31
N PRO A 74 -11.75 26.42 10.46
CA PRO A 74 -13.08 26.93 10.73
C PRO A 74 -13.54 26.51 12.13
N SER A 75 -14.32 27.36 12.80
CA SER A 75 -14.98 26.97 14.05
C SER A 75 -15.88 25.77 13.76
N CYS A 76 -15.55 24.60 14.30
CA CYS A 76 -16.49 23.49 14.34
C CYS A 76 -17.40 23.65 15.56
N GLY A 77 -18.67 23.26 15.42
CA GLY A 77 -19.61 23.27 16.53
C GLY A 77 -19.12 22.36 17.66
N LYS A 78 -19.65 22.56 18.88
CA LYS A 78 -19.53 21.58 19.97
C LYS A 78 -20.44 20.38 19.67
N ASP A 79 -20.25 19.75 18.52
CA ASP A 79 -21.04 18.62 18.10
C ASP A 79 -20.88 17.50 19.13
N HIS A 80 -21.96 16.76 19.39
CA HIS A 80 -21.92 15.59 20.25
C HIS A 80 -21.23 14.44 19.49
N TYR A 81 -19.90 14.48 19.42
CA TYR A 81 -19.11 13.36 18.93
C TYR A 81 -19.29 12.16 19.86
N SER A 82 -19.58 10.99 19.29
CA SER A 82 -19.65 9.73 20.04
C SER A 82 -18.31 9.35 20.69
N HIS A 83 -17.19 9.85 20.12
CA HIS A 83 -15.84 9.54 20.56
C HIS A 83 -14.88 10.73 20.32
N PRO A 84 -13.97 11.08 21.25
CA PRO A 84 -13.04 12.21 21.10
C PRO A 84 -12.15 12.15 19.85
N VAL A 85 -11.77 10.93 19.43
CA VAL A 85 -10.95 10.72 18.21
C VAL A 85 -11.69 11.13 16.94
N LEU A 86 -13.02 10.98 16.86
CA LEU A 86 -13.78 11.45 15.69
C LEU A 86 -13.66 12.97 15.54
N ARG A 87 -13.80 13.69 16.66
CA ARG A 87 -13.59 15.14 16.68
C ARG A 87 -12.19 15.50 16.19
N THR A 88 -11.16 14.78 16.65
CA THR A 88 -9.79 15.00 16.18
C THR A 88 -9.67 14.80 14.67
N ILE A 89 -10.24 13.72 14.12
CA ILE A 89 -10.22 13.43 12.68
C ILE A 89 -10.93 14.55 11.89
N ASP A 90 -12.11 14.99 12.32
CA ASP A 90 -12.87 16.02 11.62
C ASP A 90 -12.19 17.39 11.67
N VAL A 91 -11.57 17.76 12.80
CA VAL A 91 -10.78 19.00 12.89
C VAL A 91 -9.57 18.95 11.95
N LEU A 92 -8.84 17.82 11.91
CA LEU A 92 -7.69 17.65 11.00
C LEU A 92 -8.13 17.71 9.53
N ARG A 93 -9.24 17.04 9.19
CA ARG A 93 -9.84 17.10 7.86
C ARG A 93 -10.25 18.52 7.48
N ALA A 94 -10.86 19.27 8.39
CA ALA A 94 -11.24 20.67 8.19
C ALA A 94 -10.02 21.61 8.05
N ALA A 95 -8.84 21.20 8.55
CA ALA A 95 -7.60 21.93 8.42
C ALA A 95 -6.89 21.71 7.06
N ASN A 96 -7.27 20.68 6.30
CA ASN A 96 -6.62 20.34 5.02
C ASN A 96 -6.61 21.47 3.98
N PRO A 97 -7.66 22.30 3.83
CA PRO A 97 -7.59 23.48 2.96
C PRO A 97 -6.50 24.47 3.38
N SER A 98 -6.32 24.71 4.68
CA SER A 98 -5.25 25.56 5.21
C SER A 98 -3.87 24.93 5.02
N LEU A 99 -3.76 23.62 5.19
CA LEU A 99 -2.53 22.87 4.90
C LEU A 99 -2.14 23.02 3.42
N ARG A 100 -3.09 22.82 2.50
CA ARG A 100 -2.88 22.97 1.05
C ARG A 100 -2.36 24.36 0.71
N GLU A 101 -3.01 25.41 1.20
CA GLU A 101 -2.60 26.79 0.94
C GLU A 101 -1.21 27.06 1.50
N PHE A 102 -0.93 26.59 2.71
CA PHE A 102 0.40 26.72 3.30
C PHE A 102 1.48 26.00 2.46
N LEU A 103 1.24 24.76 2.03
CA LEU A 103 2.22 24.02 1.22
C LEU A 103 2.54 24.75 -0.09
N ARG A 104 1.56 25.41 -0.72
CA ARG A 104 1.78 26.24 -1.93
C ARG A 104 2.63 27.49 -1.69
N THR A 105 2.70 27.97 -0.45
CA THR A 105 3.52 29.15 -0.12
C THR A 105 5.00 28.82 0.03
N LEU A 106 5.35 27.55 0.20
CA LEU A 106 6.73 27.10 0.31
C LEU A 106 7.37 27.00 -1.09
N PRO A 107 8.65 27.39 -1.24
CA PRO A 107 9.32 27.35 -2.55
C PRO A 107 9.50 25.93 -3.09
N ALA A 108 9.64 24.93 -2.19
CA ALA A 108 9.69 23.51 -2.51
C ALA A 108 9.29 22.69 -1.28
N VAL A 109 8.65 21.54 -1.50
CA VAL A 109 8.35 20.54 -0.47
C VAL A 109 8.72 19.17 -1.03
N ASP A 110 9.76 18.54 -0.48
CA ASP A 110 10.23 17.24 -0.95
C ASP A 110 9.46 16.08 -0.30
N ALA A 111 8.89 16.30 0.89
CA ALA A 111 8.04 15.31 1.57
C ALA A 111 7.07 15.95 2.57
N LEU A 112 5.88 15.35 2.67
CA LEU A 112 4.92 15.60 3.74
C LEU A 112 4.90 14.37 4.66
N VAL A 113 5.23 14.55 5.94
CA VAL A 113 5.16 13.48 6.95
C VAL A 113 3.97 13.73 7.86
N VAL A 114 2.97 12.86 7.81
CA VAL A 114 1.70 13.02 8.51
C VAL A 114 1.58 12.06 9.70
N ASP A 115 0.87 12.47 10.75
CA ASP A 115 0.51 11.59 11.86
C ASP A 115 -0.57 10.55 11.46
N MET A 116 -0.72 9.47 12.25
CA MET A 116 -1.70 8.40 12.04
C MET A 116 -3.18 8.83 12.04
N PHE A 117 -3.52 10.02 12.54
CA PHE A 117 -4.86 10.59 12.44
C PHE A 117 -5.03 11.56 11.27
N CYS A 118 -3.94 11.99 10.63
CA CYS A 118 -3.94 12.95 9.52
C CYS A 118 -4.10 12.26 8.15
N VAL A 119 -4.80 11.13 8.07
CA VAL A 119 -4.86 10.28 6.85
C VAL A 119 -5.49 11.00 5.66
N ASP A 120 -6.46 11.90 5.89
CA ASP A 120 -7.08 12.67 4.83
C ASP A 120 -6.13 13.71 4.20
N ALA A 121 -5.02 14.07 4.86
CA ALA A 121 -4.00 14.95 4.29
C ALA A 121 -3.23 14.30 3.12
N LEU A 122 -3.35 12.98 2.94
CA LEU A 122 -2.85 12.30 1.73
C LEU A 122 -3.50 12.84 0.45
N ASP A 123 -4.76 13.30 0.50
CA ASP A 123 -5.42 13.90 -0.67
C ASP A 123 -4.79 15.24 -1.03
N VAL A 124 -4.38 16.03 -0.03
CA VAL A 124 -3.66 17.30 -0.25
C VAL A 124 -2.29 17.03 -0.88
N ALA A 125 -1.58 16.02 -0.37
CA ALA A 125 -0.28 15.64 -0.91
C ALA A 125 -0.38 15.16 -2.37
N ALA A 126 -1.37 14.33 -2.69
CA ALA A 126 -1.63 13.87 -4.05
C ALA A 126 -2.00 15.02 -5.00
N GLU A 127 -2.84 15.97 -4.57
CA GLU A 127 -3.20 17.15 -5.37
C GLU A 127 -1.98 18.02 -5.72
N LEU A 128 -1.00 18.10 -4.82
CA LEU A 128 0.20 18.92 -4.98
C LEU A 128 1.41 18.13 -5.52
N ASP A 129 1.22 16.85 -5.87
CA ASP A 129 2.29 15.92 -6.28
C ASP A 129 3.45 15.85 -5.26
N ILE A 130 3.12 15.88 -3.96
CA ILE A 130 4.09 15.80 -2.87
C ILE A 130 4.13 14.36 -2.34
N PRO A 131 5.31 13.72 -2.26
CA PRO A 131 5.45 12.41 -1.61
C PRO A 131 5.03 12.47 -0.13
N ALA A 132 3.99 11.71 0.23
CA ALA A 132 3.51 11.63 1.61
C ALA A 132 3.98 10.37 2.33
N TYR A 133 4.37 10.52 3.58
CA TYR A 133 4.79 9.44 4.48
C TYR A 133 4.01 9.55 5.79
N PHE A 134 3.82 8.45 6.49
CA PHE A 134 3.36 8.49 7.87
C PHE A 134 4.54 8.54 8.83
N PHE A 135 4.42 9.27 9.93
CA PHE A 135 5.16 8.97 11.16
C PHE A 135 4.21 8.31 12.16
N PHE A 136 4.40 7.01 12.37
CA PHE A 136 3.63 6.22 13.29
C PHE A 136 4.32 6.19 14.66
N ALA A 137 3.91 7.11 15.53
CA ALA A 137 4.46 7.29 16.88
C ALA A 137 3.92 6.26 17.90
N SER A 138 3.81 4.99 17.51
CA SER A 138 3.40 3.87 18.37
C SER A 138 4.10 2.57 17.90
N ALA A 139 3.76 1.43 18.51
CA ALA A 139 4.34 0.12 18.21
C ALA A 139 4.13 -0.31 16.75
N VAL A 140 5.16 -0.89 16.13
CA VAL A 140 5.09 -1.46 14.78
C VAL A 140 4.08 -2.60 14.71
N GLY A 141 3.94 -3.38 15.78
CA GLY A 141 2.90 -4.40 15.89
C GLY A 141 1.49 -3.82 15.76
N ASP A 142 1.23 -2.66 16.34
CA ASP A 142 -0.06 -1.99 16.20
C ASP A 142 -0.30 -1.54 14.75
N LEU A 143 0.73 -0.99 14.08
CA LEU A 143 0.65 -0.64 12.66
C LEU A 143 0.35 -1.89 11.81
N ALA A 144 1.03 -3.00 12.07
CA ALA A 144 0.79 -4.27 11.38
C ALA A 144 -0.66 -4.74 11.54
N ILE A 145 -1.20 -4.69 12.75
CA ILE A 145 -2.61 -4.99 13.02
C ILE A 145 -3.52 -4.04 12.23
N MET A 146 -3.30 -2.73 12.34
CA MET A 146 -4.11 -1.70 11.69
C MET A 146 -4.19 -1.88 10.16
N LEU A 147 -3.07 -2.18 9.50
CA LEU A 147 -3.04 -2.41 8.06
C LEU A 147 -3.73 -3.73 7.62
N HIS A 148 -3.87 -4.70 8.53
CA HIS A 148 -4.60 -5.94 8.27
C HIS A 148 -6.10 -5.83 8.60
N LEU A 149 -6.52 -4.89 9.45
CA LEU A 149 -7.93 -4.75 9.85
C LEU A 149 -8.91 -4.60 8.69
N PRO A 150 -8.63 -3.87 7.59
CA PRO A 150 -9.52 -3.82 6.43
C PRO A 150 -9.94 -5.18 5.87
N TYR A 151 -9.13 -6.22 6.04
CA TYR A 151 -9.37 -7.57 5.51
C TYR A 151 -9.96 -8.52 6.57
N TYR A 152 -9.58 -8.33 7.84
CA TYR A 152 -10.09 -9.15 8.94
C TYR A 152 -11.43 -8.66 9.48
N TYR A 153 -11.60 -7.35 9.62
CA TYR A 153 -12.73 -6.74 10.30
C TYR A 153 -14.08 -7.03 9.62
N PRO A 154 -14.21 -6.93 8.27
CA PRO A 154 -15.46 -7.29 7.59
C PRO A 154 -15.81 -8.77 7.67
N ALA A 155 -14.81 -9.64 7.80
CA ALA A 155 -14.99 -11.10 7.89
C ALA A 155 -15.21 -11.60 9.34
N ALA A 156 -15.11 -10.71 10.34
CA ALA A 156 -15.32 -11.09 11.74
C ALA A 156 -16.81 -11.43 11.99
N PRO A 157 -17.10 -12.48 12.79
CA PRO A 157 -18.48 -12.96 13.00
C PRO A 157 -19.37 -11.92 13.69
N CYS A 158 -18.80 -11.09 14.57
CA CYS A 158 -19.47 -10.00 15.27
C CYS A 158 -18.45 -8.91 15.67
N SER A 159 -18.92 -7.85 16.34
CA SER A 159 -18.05 -6.82 16.94
C SER A 159 -17.07 -7.43 17.94
N PHE A 160 -15.85 -6.90 17.99
CA PHE A 160 -14.79 -7.43 18.86
C PHE A 160 -15.15 -7.43 20.35
N LYS A 161 -15.94 -6.44 20.81
CA LYS A 161 -16.47 -6.40 22.19
C LYS A 161 -17.33 -7.62 22.54
N ASP A 162 -17.97 -8.24 21.54
CA ASP A 162 -18.90 -9.36 21.71
C ASP A 162 -18.25 -10.74 21.48
N MET A 163 -16.95 -10.77 21.17
CA MET A 163 -16.22 -12.00 20.84
C MET A 163 -15.68 -12.75 22.07
N GLY A 164 -16.00 -12.32 23.30
CA GLY A 164 -15.67 -13.02 24.54
C GLY A 164 -14.17 -13.32 24.70
N LYS A 165 -13.80 -14.60 24.81
CA LYS A 165 -12.41 -15.07 24.97
C LYS A 165 -11.66 -15.28 23.66
N THR A 166 -12.24 -14.87 22.52
CA THR A 166 -11.63 -15.12 21.21
C THR A 166 -10.28 -14.41 21.09
N VAL A 167 -9.31 -15.12 20.54
CA VAL A 167 -7.96 -14.62 20.28
C VAL A 167 -7.78 -14.42 18.78
N LEU A 168 -7.46 -13.18 18.40
CA LEU A 168 -7.13 -12.78 17.04
C LEU A 168 -5.64 -13.01 16.79
N ARG A 169 -5.32 -13.40 15.55
CA ARG A 169 -3.95 -13.66 15.12
C ARG A 169 -3.67 -12.86 13.86
N PHE A 170 -2.67 -11.99 13.95
CA PHE A 170 -2.15 -11.24 12.81
C PHE A 170 -0.69 -11.65 12.56
N PRO A 171 -0.19 -11.53 11.32
CA PRO A 171 1.21 -11.83 11.01
C PRO A 171 2.19 -10.99 11.86
N GLY A 172 3.24 -11.63 12.39
CA GLY A 172 4.33 -10.93 13.09
C GLY A 172 4.03 -10.38 14.47
N VAL A 173 2.81 -10.50 14.98
CA VAL A 173 2.41 -9.96 16.29
C VAL A 173 1.97 -11.05 17.27
N PRO A 174 2.13 -10.84 18.60
CA PRO A 174 1.56 -11.75 19.58
C PRO A 174 0.05 -11.91 19.42
N PRO A 175 -0.53 -13.08 19.76
CA PRO A 175 -1.98 -13.27 19.76
C PRO A 175 -2.63 -12.27 20.71
N ILE A 176 -3.70 -11.61 20.27
CA ILE A 176 -4.41 -10.56 21.01
C ILE A 176 -5.85 -10.97 21.25
N ARG A 177 -6.39 -10.77 22.46
CA ARG A 177 -7.82 -11.03 22.67
C ARG A 177 -8.62 -9.99 21.89
N ALA A 178 -9.74 -10.39 21.30
CA ALA A 178 -10.59 -9.46 20.55
C ALA A 178 -10.98 -8.23 21.39
N VAL A 179 -11.26 -8.43 22.68
CA VAL A 179 -11.60 -7.36 23.63
C VAL A 179 -10.44 -6.44 24.02
N ASP A 180 -9.19 -6.82 23.73
CA ASP A 180 -8.00 -5.99 23.98
C ASP A 180 -7.61 -5.14 22.76
N MET A 181 -8.33 -5.29 21.64
CA MET A 181 -8.15 -4.44 20.46
C MET A 181 -8.47 -2.98 20.80
N SER A 182 -7.95 -2.04 20.00
CA SER A 182 -8.21 -0.59 20.19
C SER A 182 -9.69 -0.32 20.44
N THR A 183 -9.99 0.52 21.44
CA THR A 183 -11.36 0.92 21.80
C THR A 183 -12.15 1.48 20.61
N THR A 184 -11.45 2.13 19.68
CA THR A 184 -12.02 2.66 18.43
C THR A 184 -12.46 1.59 17.43
N MET A 185 -12.06 0.33 17.64
CA MET A 185 -12.36 -0.83 16.79
C MET A 185 -13.13 -1.94 17.55
N LEU A 186 -13.64 -1.66 18.75
CA LEU A 186 -14.36 -2.67 19.52
C LEU A 186 -15.79 -2.90 19.03
N ASP A 187 -16.43 -1.85 18.51
CA ASP A 187 -17.80 -1.90 18.00
C ASP A 187 -17.85 -1.52 16.53
N ARG A 188 -18.07 -2.49 15.64
CA ARG A 188 -18.09 -2.27 14.19
C ARG A 188 -19.25 -1.40 13.72
N GLU A 189 -20.31 -1.30 14.51
CA GLU A 189 -21.46 -0.47 14.17
C GLU A 189 -21.26 0.99 14.53
N SER A 190 -20.29 1.28 15.42
CA SER A 190 -19.94 2.65 15.79
C SER A 190 -19.37 3.45 14.61
N ASP A 191 -19.69 4.72 14.59
CA ASP A 191 -19.15 5.71 13.64
C ASP A 191 -17.61 5.81 13.73
N ILE A 192 -17.04 5.76 14.94
CA ILE A 192 -15.58 5.79 15.11
C ILE A 192 -14.91 4.57 14.47
N ALA A 193 -15.47 3.36 14.60
CA ALA A 193 -14.89 2.18 13.96
C ALA A 193 -14.96 2.26 12.44
N LYS A 194 -16.08 2.76 11.89
CA LYS A 194 -16.24 2.97 10.44
C LYS A 194 -15.21 3.98 9.92
N GLU A 195 -15.01 5.08 10.64
CA GLU A 195 -14.03 6.10 10.27
C GLU A 195 -12.59 5.60 10.38
N ARG A 196 -12.25 4.86 11.43
CA ARG A 196 -10.91 4.25 11.56
C ARG A 196 -10.65 3.19 10.50
N LEU A 197 -11.64 2.36 10.14
CA LEU A 197 -11.52 1.39 9.06
C LEU A 197 -11.28 2.08 7.70
N ARG A 198 -11.98 3.20 7.45
CA ARG A 198 -11.72 4.08 6.29
C ARG A 198 -10.28 4.60 6.30
N HIS A 199 -9.77 5.07 7.43
CA HIS A 199 -8.38 5.47 7.58
C HIS A 199 -7.41 4.33 7.25
N TYR A 200 -7.59 3.15 7.83
CA TYR A 200 -6.72 1.99 7.62
C TYR A 200 -6.67 1.52 6.16
N THR A 201 -7.79 1.61 5.45
CA THR A 201 -7.86 1.30 4.01
C THR A 201 -7.07 2.31 3.16
N ARG A 202 -6.95 3.55 3.64
CA ARG A 202 -6.27 4.64 2.92
C ARG A 202 -4.79 4.77 3.26
N MET A 203 -4.37 4.34 4.45
CA MET A 203 -2.97 4.41 4.89
C MET A 203 -1.96 3.80 3.89
N PRO A 204 -2.23 2.67 3.20
CA PRO A 204 -1.35 2.12 2.17
C PRO A 204 -1.11 3.02 0.94
N ARG A 205 -1.85 4.13 0.78
CA ARG A 205 -1.60 5.11 -0.29
C ARG A 205 -0.38 6.00 -0.02
N ALA A 206 0.10 6.05 1.23
CA ALA A 206 1.34 6.74 1.54
C ALA A 206 2.54 6.03 0.91
N ARG A 207 3.59 6.78 0.61
CA ARG A 207 4.83 6.26 0.03
C ARG A 207 5.63 5.41 1.01
N GLY A 208 5.42 5.60 2.31
CA GLY A 208 6.06 4.78 3.34
C GLY A 208 5.70 5.21 4.76
N PHE A 209 6.23 4.45 5.72
CA PHE A 209 6.02 4.65 7.14
C PHE A 209 7.37 4.82 7.84
N LEU A 210 7.51 5.89 8.61
CA LEU A 210 8.49 6.04 9.67
C LEU A 210 7.85 5.54 10.96
N THR A 211 8.48 4.62 11.67
CA THR A 211 7.93 4.04 12.91
C THR A 211 8.80 4.42 14.09
N ASN A 212 8.19 4.84 15.20
CA ASN A 212 8.92 5.16 16.43
C ASN A 212 9.24 3.88 17.24
N SER A 213 10.07 3.02 16.67
CA SER A 213 10.48 1.73 17.23
C SER A 213 11.88 1.34 16.75
N PHE A 214 12.35 0.17 17.15
CA PHE A 214 13.68 -0.35 16.82
C PHE A 214 13.58 -1.78 16.26
N ASP A 215 14.50 -2.12 15.35
CA ASP A 215 14.55 -3.46 14.74
C ASP A 215 14.59 -4.58 15.77
N TRP A 216 15.44 -4.45 16.81
CA TRP A 216 15.57 -5.45 17.86
C TRP A 216 14.34 -5.56 18.78
N LEU A 217 13.52 -4.51 18.83
CA LEU A 217 12.34 -4.45 19.70
C LEU A 217 11.14 -5.17 19.05
N GLU A 218 10.94 -4.99 17.74
CA GLU A 218 9.76 -5.48 17.02
C GLU A 218 10.10 -6.20 15.70
N ALA A 219 11.21 -6.92 15.64
CA ALA A 219 11.71 -7.61 14.43
C ALA A 219 10.63 -8.42 13.69
N ARG A 220 9.80 -9.17 14.44
CA ARG A 220 8.74 -10.01 13.85
C ARG A 220 7.65 -9.18 13.16
N ALA A 221 7.27 -8.04 13.75
CA ALA A 221 6.27 -7.15 13.16
C ALA A 221 6.84 -6.44 11.93
N LEU A 222 8.10 -6.02 11.99
CA LEU A 222 8.81 -5.44 10.84
C LEU A 222 8.92 -6.43 9.68
N GLU A 223 9.25 -7.69 9.96
CA GLU A 223 9.28 -8.74 8.95
C GLU A 223 7.88 -8.98 8.35
N ALA A 224 6.84 -9.02 9.19
CA ALA A 224 5.47 -9.18 8.73
C ALA A 224 4.96 -7.98 7.91
N LEU A 225 5.46 -6.77 8.11
CA LEU A 225 5.11 -5.61 7.27
C LEU A 225 5.80 -5.62 5.90
N ARG A 226 6.82 -6.48 5.69
CA ARG A 226 7.47 -6.65 4.37
C ARG A 226 6.65 -7.51 3.41
N GLY A 227 5.66 -8.26 3.90
CA GLY A 227 4.83 -9.13 3.09
C GLY A 227 3.36 -9.00 3.47
N PHE A 228 2.46 -9.10 2.50
CA PHE A 228 1.03 -9.02 2.76
C PHE A 228 0.34 -10.35 2.42
N VAL A 229 -0.51 -10.85 3.32
CA VAL A 229 -1.26 -12.10 3.10
C VAL A 229 -2.73 -11.77 2.84
N VAL A 230 -3.16 -11.95 1.60
CA VAL A 230 -4.56 -11.89 1.20
C VAL A 230 -5.15 -13.30 1.22
N LYS A 231 -6.27 -13.49 1.92
CA LYS A 231 -6.96 -14.78 1.94
C LYS A 231 -7.92 -14.90 0.75
N ASN A 232 -7.96 -16.08 0.14
CA ASN A 232 -8.87 -16.48 -0.95
C ASN A 232 -8.63 -15.78 -2.29
N TRP A 233 -8.76 -14.45 -2.37
CA TRP A 233 -8.75 -13.73 -3.64
C TRP A 233 -8.06 -12.37 -3.55
N ALA A 234 -7.21 -12.09 -4.52
CA ALA A 234 -6.60 -10.78 -4.77
C ALA A 234 -6.93 -10.34 -6.20
N PRO A 235 -7.00 -9.03 -6.50
CA PRO A 235 -7.21 -8.54 -7.86
C PRO A 235 -5.95 -8.75 -8.72
N GLN A 236 -5.69 -10.00 -9.12
CA GLN A 236 -4.43 -10.47 -9.73
C GLN A 236 -3.98 -9.61 -10.90
N ALA A 237 -4.88 -9.30 -11.84
CA ALA A 237 -4.55 -8.48 -13.00
C ALA A 237 -4.13 -7.05 -12.63
N GLU A 238 -4.72 -6.45 -11.59
CA GLU A 238 -4.31 -5.12 -11.11
C GLU A 238 -2.96 -5.18 -10.38
N VAL A 239 -2.74 -6.25 -9.59
CA VAL A 239 -1.47 -6.49 -8.90
C VAL A 239 -0.34 -6.66 -9.91
N LEU A 240 -0.50 -7.53 -10.91
CA LEU A 240 0.54 -7.81 -11.91
C LEU A 240 0.87 -6.57 -12.76
N ARG A 241 -0.11 -5.72 -13.07
CA ARG A 241 0.13 -4.45 -13.78
C ARG A 241 0.86 -3.40 -12.95
N HIS A 242 0.95 -3.57 -11.64
CA HIS A 242 1.58 -2.60 -10.77
C HIS A 242 3.12 -2.65 -10.90
N GLY A 243 3.76 -1.51 -11.20
CA GLY A 243 5.21 -1.44 -11.46
C GLY A 243 6.13 -1.82 -10.28
N ALA A 244 5.57 -2.05 -9.09
CA ALA A 244 6.31 -2.58 -7.94
C ALA A 244 6.44 -4.11 -7.93
N VAL A 245 5.68 -4.83 -8.77
CA VAL A 245 5.74 -6.29 -8.84
C VAL A 245 6.94 -6.73 -9.68
N GLY A 246 7.87 -7.45 -9.04
CA GLY A 246 9.09 -7.93 -9.69
C GLY A 246 9.10 -9.42 -10.06
N ALA A 247 8.18 -10.22 -9.53
CA ALA A 247 8.08 -11.66 -9.78
C ALA A 247 6.66 -12.18 -9.51
N PHE A 248 6.27 -13.26 -10.21
CA PHE A 248 4.98 -13.93 -10.03
C PHE A 248 5.18 -15.44 -9.80
N VAL A 249 4.93 -15.91 -8.58
CA VAL A 249 4.85 -17.35 -8.30
C VAL A 249 3.49 -17.85 -8.79
N THR A 250 3.49 -18.77 -9.75
CA THR A 250 2.27 -19.20 -10.43
C THR A 250 2.21 -20.70 -10.62
N HIS A 251 1.02 -21.25 -10.52
CA HIS A 251 0.71 -22.62 -10.92
C HIS A 251 0.75 -22.86 -12.44
N CYS A 252 1.07 -21.85 -13.26
CA CYS A 252 1.17 -21.95 -14.71
C CYS A 252 -0.16 -22.25 -15.43
N GLY A 253 -1.31 -21.94 -14.84
CA GLY A 253 -2.57 -21.88 -15.59
C GLY A 253 -2.47 -20.84 -16.71
N TRP A 254 -2.97 -21.15 -17.90
CA TRP A 254 -2.67 -20.36 -19.10
C TRP A 254 -3.09 -18.88 -19.01
N ASN A 255 -4.25 -18.58 -18.41
CA ASN A 255 -4.66 -17.19 -18.19
C ASN A 255 -3.65 -16.43 -17.31
N SER A 256 -3.18 -17.03 -16.22
CA SER A 256 -2.14 -16.43 -15.37
C SER A 256 -0.82 -16.24 -16.11
N VAL A 257 -0.45 -17.16 -16.99
CA VAL A 257 0.74 -17.03 -17.84
C VAL A 257 0.61 -15.81 -18.76
N LEU A 258 -0.52 -15.67 -19.45
CA LEU A 258 -0.78 -14.51 -20.32
C LEU A 258 -0.80 -13.20 -19.52
N GLU A 259 -1.45 -13.17 -18.35
CA GLU A 259 -1.45 -11.99 -17.47
C GLU A 259 -0.02 -11.59 -17.03
N GLY A 260 0.84 -12.56 -16.73
CA GLY A 260 2.25 -12.34 -16.44
C GLY A 260 3.01 -11.75 -17.63
N ILE A 261 2.80 -12.30 -18.83
CA ILE A 261 3.43 -11.84 -20.08
C ILE A 261 3.01 -10.41 -20.41
N VAL A 262 1.71 -10.12 -20.49
CA VAL A 262 1.21 -8.78 -20.83
C VAL A 262 1.53 -7.73 -19.76
N SER A 263 1.81 -8.16 -18.53
CA SER A 263 2.27 -7.27 -17.47
C SER A 263 3.80 -7.06 -17.51
N GLY A 264 4.55 -7.97 -18.12
CA GLY A 264 6.01 -7.96 -18.17
C GLY A 264 6.66 -8.51 -16.89
N VAL A 265 5.98 -9.45 -16.20
CA VAL A 265 6.39 -9.95 -14.89
C VAL A 265 6.95 -11.38 -15.01
N PRO A 266 8.21 -11.63 -14.58
CA PRO A 266 8.83 -12.95 -14.66
C PRO A 266 8.18 -13.95 -13.72
N MET A 267 8.09 -15.20 -14.18
CA MET A 267 7.33 -16.24 -13.49
C MET A 267 8.23 -17.23 -12.74
N ILE A 268 7.79 -17.62 -11.54
CA ILE A 268 8.31 -18.77 -10.80
C ILE A 268 7.24 -19.86 -10.91
N CYS A 269 7.53 -20.85 -11.74
CA CYS A 269 6.58 -21.87 -12.19
C CYS A 269 6.49 -23.01 -11.19
N TRP A 270 5.31 -23.21 -10.62
CA TRP A 270 5.01 -24.25 -9.64
C TRP A 270 3.69 -24.97 -9.98
N PRO A 271 3.68 -25.81 -11.03
CA PRO A 271 2.46 -26.41 -11.57
C PRO A 271 1.82 -27.43 -10.62
N LEU A 272 0.49 -27.52 -10.66
CA LEU A 272 -0.30 -28.36 -9.75
C LEU A 272 -1.12 -29.43 -10.48
N TYR A 273 -1.89 -29.07 -11.51
CA TYR A 273 -2.84 -29.97 -12.19
C TYR A 273 -3.08 -29.59 -13.67
N ALA A 274 -3.98 -30.32 -14.35
CA ALA A 274 -4.33 -30.11 -15.76
C ALA A 274 -3.10 -30.03 -16.69
N GLU A 275 -3.06 -29.06 -17.60
CA GLU A 275 -1.99 -28.85 -18.57
C GLU A 275 -0.83 -28.00 -18.04
N GLN A 276 -0.87 -27.59 -16.78
CA GLN A 276 0.08 -26.64 -16.18
C GLN A 276 1.54 -27.09 -16.27
N ARG A 277 1.80 -28.41 -16.20
CA ARG A 277 3.16 -28.95 -16.39
C ARG A 277 3.68 -28.73 -17.81
N MET A 278 2.79 -28.80 -18.81
CA MET A 278 3.13 -28.49 -20.21
C MET A 278 3.35 -26.98 -20.38
N ASN A 279 2.44 -26.15 -19.84
CA ASN A 279 2.59 -24.69 -19.85
C ASN A 279 3.91 -24.25 -19.22
N LYS A 280 4.32 -24.85 -18.09
CA LYS A 280 5.62 -24.61 -17.45
C LYS A 280 6.78 -24.87 -18.41
N VAL A 281 6.74 -25.95 -19.21
CA VAL A 281 7.80 -26.24 -20.18
C VAL A 281 7.88 -25.13 -21.23
N HIS A 282 6.74 -24.67 -21.77
CA HIS A 282 6.74 -23.54 -22.71
C HIS A 282 7.28 -22.26 -22.07
N VAL A 283 6.87 -21.94 -20.83
CA VAL A 283 7.33 -20.73 -20.13
C VAL A 283 8.84 -20.74 -19.85
N VAL A 284 9.38 -21.88 -19.43
CA VAL A 284 10.78 -22.02 -18.99
C VAL A 284 11.71 -22.27 -20.18
N GLU A 285 11.39 -23.25 -21.03
CA GLU A 285 12.32 -23.74 -22.07
C GLU A 285 12.23 -22.94 -23.37
N GLU A 286 11.00 -22.64 -23.81
CA GLU A 286 10.74 -22.00 -25.11
C GLU A 286 10.75 -20.48 -24.99
N MET A 287 9.84 -19.92 -24.18
CA MET A 287 9.70 -18.48 -23.99
C MET A 287 10.86 -17.90 -23.17
N LYS A 288 11.39 -18.68 -22.22
CA LYS A 288 12.47 -18.29 -21.31
C LYS A 288 12.15 -17.01 -20.53
N VAL A 289 10.93 -16.95 -20.00
CA VAL A 289 10.39 -15.82 -19.22
C VAL A 289 10.06 -16.21 -17.77
N GLY A 290 10.47 -17.41 -17.36
CA GLY A 290 10.34 -17.87 -15.99
C GLY A 290 11.30 -19.00 -15.65
N VAL A 291 11.33 -19.38 -14.38
CA VAL A 291 12.09 -20.51 -13.84
C VAL A 291 11.14 -21.50 -13.17
N ALA A 292 11.47 -22.79 -13.17
CA ALA A 292 10.72 -23.79 -12.42
C ALA A 292 11.15 -23.82 -10.95
N VAL A 293 10.21 -24.05 -10.04
CA VAL A 293 10.51 -24.57 -8.70
C VAL A 293 10.98 -26.01 -8.86
N GLU A 294 12.01 -26.44 -8.11
CA GLU A 294 12.48 -27.83 -8.14
C GLU A 294 11.83 -28.68 -7.04
N GLY A 295 11.74 -30.00 -7.25
CA GLY A 295 11.30 -30.96 -6.23
C GLY A 295 9.79 -31.03 -5.97
N TYR A 296 8.95 -30.26 -6.69
CA TYR A 296 7.49 -30.33 -6.55
C TYR A 296 6.89 -31.67 -7.03
N GLU A 297 7.65 -32.47 -7.77
CA GLU A 297 7.25 -33.81 -8.20
C GLU A 297 7.50 -34.87 -7.12
N GLU A 298 8.45 -34.61 -6.21
CA GLU A 298 8.90 -35.53 -5.16
C GLU A 298 8.14 -35.34 -3.84
N GLY A 299 7.16 -34.43 -3.82
CA GLY A 299 6.34 -34.12 -2.65
C GLY A 299 6.52 -32.69 -2.19
N LEU A 300 6.92 -32.50 -0.92
CA LEU A 300 6.97 -31.18 -0.30
C LEU A 300 8.22 -30.40 -0.72
N VAL A 301 8.00 -29.27 -1.40
CA VAL A 301 9.06 -28.29 -1.70
C VAL A 301 9.54 -27.62 -0.41
N LYS A 302 10.85 -27.55 -0.23
CA LYS A 302 11.48 -26.93 0.94
C LYS A 302 11.43 -25.40 0.86
N ALA A 303 11.38 -24.72 2.00
CA ALA A 303 11.35 -23.26 2.05
C ALA A 303 12.60 -22.62 1.42
N GLU A 304 13.75 -23.28 1.52
CA GLU A 304 15.02 -22.83 0.96
C GLU A 304 14.98 -22.75 -0.57
N GLU A 305 14.29 -23.69 -1.21
CA GLU A 305 14.12 -23.72 -2.67
C GLU A 305 13.25 -22.55 -3.14
N VAL A 306 12.12 -22.32 -2.48
CA VAL A 306 11.24 -21.18 -2.78
C VAL A 306 12.01 -19.86 -2.60
N ALA A 307 12.73 -19.72 -1.48
CA ALA A 307 13.53 -18.53 -1.22
C ALA A 307 14.67 -18.34 -2.24
N ALA A 308 15.29 -19.42 -2.71
CA ALA A 308 16.32 -19.37 -3.75
C ALA A 308 15.75 -18.88 -5.08
N LYS A 309 14.61 -19.43 -5.54
CA LYS A 309 13.97 -19.01 -6.81
C LYS A 309 13.46 -17.57 -6.74
N VAL A 310 12.89 -17.14 -5.60
CA VAL A 310 12.50 -15.74 -5.39
C VAL A 310 13.72 -14.81 -5.50
N ARG A 311 14.84 -15.14 -4.83
CA ARG A 311 16.08 -14.34 -4.93
C ARG A 311 16.66 -14.32 -6.34
N LEU A 312 16.65 -15.45 -7.04
CA LEU A 312 17.12 -15.57 -8.42
C LEU A 312 16.34 -14.61 -9.32
N VAL A 313 15.01 -14.65 -9.28
CA VAL A 313 14.18 -13.79 -10.15
C VAL A 313 14.27 -12.32 -9.74
N MET A 314 14.26 -12.01 -8.44
CA MET A 314 14.20 -10.61 -7.97
C MET A 314 15.55 -9.88 -8.02
N ALA A 315 16.67 -10.57 -7.78
CA ALA A 315 17.93 -9.93 -7.41
C ALA A 315 19.19 -10.49 -8.12
N SER A 316 19.04 -11.31 -9.16
CA SER A 316 20.17 -11.83 -9.94
C SER A 316 20.20 -11.30 -11.37
N GLU A 317 21.35 -11.48 -12.04
CA GLU A 317 21.51 -11.21 -13.47
C GLU A 317 20.57 -12.07 -14.33
N GLU A 318 20.32 -13.32 -13.93
CA GLU A 318 19.35 -14.19 -14.61
C GLU A 318 17.94 -13.60 -14.55
N GLY A 319 17.53 -13.09 -13.38
CA GLY A 319 16.27 -12.36 -13.22
C GLY A 319 16.17 -11.11 -14.09
N SER A 320 17.28 -10.40 -14.31
CA SER A 320 17.34 -9.27 -15.26
C SER A 320 17.06 -9.72 -16.69
N LYS A 321 17.71 -10.80 -17.12
CA LYS A 321 17.52 -11.38 -18.47
C LYS A 321 16.07 -11.83 -18.71
N LEU A 322 15.40 -12.38 -17.70
CA LEU A 322 13.98 -12.73 -17.80
C LEU A 322 13.11 -11.49 -18.03
N ARG A 323 13.34 -10.40 -17.28
CA ARG A 323 12.62 -9.14 -17.45
C ARG A 323 12.86 -8.50 -18.81
N GLU A 324 14.11 -8.49 -19.29
CA GLU A 324 14.47 -7.96 -20.61
C GLU A 324 13.70 -8.69 -21.73
N LYS A 325 13.60 -10.02 -21.67
CA LYS A 325 12.78 -10.80 -22.62
C LYS A 325 11.30 -10.47 -22.53
N LEU A 326 10.80 -10.26 -21.31
CA LEU A 326 9.40 -9.92 -21.07
C LEU A 326 9.00 -8.55 -21.59
N VAL A 327 9.93 -7.59 -21.69
CA VAL A 327 9.67 -6.31 -22.37
C VAL A 327 9.26 -6.57 -23.82
N ALA A 328 10.06 -7.34 -24.56
CA ALA A 328 9.74 -7.68 -25.95
C ALA A 328 8.46 -8.53 -26.06
N ALA A 329 8.29 -9.53 -25.20
CA ALA A 329 7.09 -10.37 -25.23
C ALA A 329 5.80 -9.58 -24.95
N LYS A 330 5.86 -8.61 -24.03
CA LYS A 330 4.75 -7.71 -23.72
C LYS A 330 4.39 -6.81 -24.91
N GLU A 331 5.38 -6.22 -25.57
CA GLU A 331 5.18 -5.39 -26.76
C GLU A 331 4.58 -6.22 -27.91
N MET A 332 5.10 -7.42 -28.14
CA MET A 332 4.56 -8.35 -29.15
C MET A 332 3.11 -8.75 -28.85
N ALA A 333 2.79 -9.02 -27.57
CA ALA A 333 1.43 -9.36 -27.17
C ALA A 333 0.45 -8.20 -27.35
N ALA A 334 0.87 -6.96 -27.08
CA ALA A 334 0.07 -5.76 -27.33
C ALA A 334 -0.18 -5.56 -28.83
N ALA A 335 0.89 -5.60 -29.65
CA ALA A 335 0.79 -5.44 -31.10
C ALA A 335 -0.06 -6.54 -31.77
N ALA A 336 -0.14 -7.74 -31.19
CA ALA A 336 -0.95 -8.82 -31.73
C ALA A 336 -2.46 -8.53 -31.66
N VAL A 337 -2.93 -7.74 -30.69
CA VAL A 337 -4.35 -7.46 -30.45
C VAL A 337 -4.78 -6.05 -30.84
N GLU A 338 -3.85 -5.20 -31.29
CA GLU A 338 -4.15 -3.91 -31.88
C GLU A 338 -4.79 -4.05 -33.28
N ASP A 339 -5.36 -2.97 -33.80
CA ASP A 339 -5.99 -2.91 -35.13
C ASP A 339 -5.00 -3.36 -36.23
N GLY A 340 -5.38 -4.38 -36.99
CA GLY A 340 -4.50 -5.00 -38.00
C GLY A 340 -3.40 -5.92 -37.43
N GLY A 341 -3.39 -6.14 -36.11
CA GLY A 341 -2.53 -7.11 -35.44
C GLY A 341 -2.91 -8.56 -35.77
N SER A 342 -1.99 -9.50 -35.53
CA SER A 342 -2.19 -10.91 -35.93
C SER A 342 -3.44 -11.58 -35.32
N SER A 343 -3.77 -11.29 -34.06
CA SER A 343 -4.97 -11.83 -33.40
C SER A 343 -6.23 -11.10 -33.83
N ASP A 344 -6.14 -9.80 -34.12
CA ASP A 344 -7.23 -9.02 -34.69
C ASP A 344 -7.61 -9.52 -36.08
N VAL A 345 -6.62 -9.75 -36.96
CA VAL A 345 -6.81 -10.35 -38.29
C VAL A 345 -7.44 -11.74 -38.17
N ALA A 346 -6.92 -12.60 -37.31
CA ALA A 346 -7.48 -13.95 -37.11
C ALA A 346 -8.94 -13.89 -36.60
N PHE A 347 -9.27 -12.90 -35.77
CA PHE A 347 -10.64 -12.71 -35.31
C PHE A 347 -11.57 -12.23 -36.43
N HIS A 348 -11.11 -11.32 -37.29
CA HIS A 348 -11.85 -10.93 -38.49
C HIS A 348 -12.07 -12.11 -39.44
N GLU A 349 -11.05 -12.94 -39.67
CA GLU A 349 -11.18 -14.16 -40.48
C GLU A 349 -12.24 -15.11 -39.91
N PHE A 350 -12.26 -15.30 -38.59
CA PHE A 350 -13.30 -16.07 -37.89
C PHE A 350 -14.70 -15.48 -38.13
N LEU A 351 -14.86 -14.15 -38.03
CA LEU A 351 -16.16 -13.51 -38.28
C LEU A 351 -16.62 -13.68 -39.74
N MET A 352 -15.70 -13.59 -40.70
CA MET A 352 -16.02 -13.85 -42.12
C MET A 352 -16.43 -15.30 -42.37
N ASP A 353 -15.82 -16.27 -41.66
CA ASP A 353 -16.20 -17.68 -41.76
C ASP A 353 -17.62 -17.93 -41.22
N LEU A 354 -18.00 -17.27 -40.12
CA LEU A 354 -19.37 -17.32 -39.59
C LEU A 354 -20.41 -16.80 -40.59
N GLU A 355 -20.08 -15.76 -41.35
CA GLU A 355 -20.96 -15.20 -42.37
C GLU A 355 -21.15 -16.16 -43.55
N LYS A 356 -20.07 -16.80 -44.01
CA LYS A 356 -20.12 -17.83 -45.06
C LYS A 356 -20.96 -19.03 -44.62
N CYS A 357 -20.74 -19.54 -43.40
CA CYS A 357 -21.54 -20.64 -42.86
C CYS A 357 -23.05 -20.32 -42.78
N ARG A 358 -23.42 -19.05 -42.57
CA ARG A 358 -24.83 -18.62 -42.55
C ARG A 358 -25.44 -18.54 -43.95
N SER A 359 -24.70 -18.06 -44.94
CA SER A 359 -25.19 -17.94 -46.31
C SER A 359 -25.40 -19.32 -46.95
N GLU A 360 -24.50 -20.27 -46.71
CA GLU A 360 -24.61 -21.67 -47.14
C GLU A 360 -25.88 -22.35 -46.59
N LYS A 361 -26.16 -22.19 -45.30
CA LYS A 361 -27.38 -22.72 -44.66
C LYS A 361 -28.68 -22.09 -45.16
N SER A 362 -28.64 -20.85 -45.65
CA SER A 362 -29.81 -20.19 -46.25
C SER A 362 -30.06 -20.62 -47.71
N GLY A 363 -28.99 -21.00 -48.42
CA GLY A 363 -29.06 -21.57 -49.76
C GLY A 363 -29.68 -22.97 -49.76
N GLU A 364 -29.31 -23.82 -48.80
CA GLU A 364 -29.87 -25.18 -48.67
C GLU A 364 -31.35 -25.23 -48.24
N LYS A 365 -31.89 -24.17 -47.60
CA LYS A 365 -33.33 -24.07 -47.27
C LYS A 365 -34.19 -23.54 -48.41
N SER A 366 -33.58 -23.06 -49.50
CA SER A 366 -34.27 -22.47 -50.65
C SER A 366 -34.27 -23.40 -51.88
N MET A 367 -33.72 -24.60 -51.76
CA MET A 367 -33.92 -25.76 -52.62
C MET A 367 -34.86 -26.75 -51.95
#